data_AF-A0A7S0WGH2-F1
#
_entry.id   AF-A0A7S0WGH2-F1
#
_cell.length_a   1.000
_cell.length_b   1.000
_cell.length_c   1.000
_cell.angle_alpha   90.00
_cell.angle_beta   90.00
_cell.angle_gamma   90.00
#
_symmetry.space_group_name_H-M   'P 1'
#
loop_
_entity.id
_entity.type
_entity.pdbx_description
1 polymer ?
#
loop_
_entity_poly.entity_id
_entity_poly.type
_entity_poly.pdbx_seq_one_letter_code
_entity_poly.pdbx_strand_id
1 'polypeptide(L)'
;MEDLESELGQGERIPDNVALQLVLSYCVHNCYTQTAQALENSCKMASRDDDADDAMGEDGGQPSTRRHLDLDDVKFRAPIYNHVLQGNVEEAIELTNQSAPGLLASRPDVYFDLLTLQFAKFIEKNDVLGALRFAQQRLRRYLKPATSAQERLCAEKLQDFITLI
;
A
#
# COMPACT_ATOMS: atom_id res chain seq x y z
N MET A 1 44.13 18.81 18.45
CA MET A 1 43.28 17.98 17.58
C MET A 1 42.49 17.05 18.49
N GLU A 2 41.75 17.65 19.41
CA GLU A 2 40.88 17.00 20.40
C GLU A 2 39.92 18.14 20.72
N ASP A 3 38.68 18.08 20.22
CA ASP A 3 37.51 18.93 20.56
C ASP A 3 36.45 18.85 19.43
N LEU A 4 36.20 17.66 18.90
CA LEU A 4 35.15 17.45 17.89
C LEU A 4 34.37 16.14 18.10
N GLU A 5 34.39 15.60 19.33
CA GLU A 5 33.59 14.42 19.69
C GLU A 5 32.57 14.68 20.83
N SER A 6 32.53 15.90 21.39
CA SER A 6 31.67 16.22 22.55
C SER A 6 30.28 16.78 22.21
N GLU A 7 29.91 16.88 20.94
CA GLU A 7 28.58 17.37 20.51
C GLU A 7 27.81 16.38 19.61
N LEU A 8 28.02 15.07 19.79
CA LEU A 8 26.95 14.12 19.45
C LEU A 8 25.95 14.15 20.59
N GLY A 9 25.07 15.15 20.48
CA GLY A 9 23.97 15.43 21.38
C GLY A 9 23.27 14.15 21.83
N GLN A 10 22.96 14.15 23.12
CA GLN A 10 22.12 13.16 23.78
C GLN A 10 20.96 12.79 22.85
N GLY A 11 21.03 11.59 22.26
CA GLY A 11 19.94 11.05 21.47
C GLY A 11 18.74 10.96 22.38
N GLU A 12 17.78 11.86 22.21
CA GLU A 12 16.55 11.88 22.97
C GLU A 12 15.89 10.50 22.81
N ARG A 13 15.91 9.70 23.88
CA ARG A 13 15.43 8.31 23.84
C ARG A 13 13.94 8.36 23.56
N ILE A 14 13.57 8.09 22.31
CA ILE A 14 12.17 8.03 21.89
C ILE A 14 11.48 6.99 22.79
N PRO A 15 10.38 7.34 23.47
CA PRO A 15 9.68 6.39 24.32
C PRO A 15 9.18 5.20 23.49
N ASP A 16 9.35 3.99 24.02
CA ASP A 16 9.08 2.73 23.32
C ASP A 16 7.63 2.65 22.80
N ASN A 17 6.69 3.30 23.47
CA ASN A 17 5.30 3.44 23.03
C ASN A 17 5.19 4.22 21.71
N VAL A 18 5.92 5.33 21.55
CA VAL A 18 5.92 6.12 20.32
C VAL A 18 6.60 5.36 19.19
N ALA A 19 7.70 4.66 19.47
CA ALA A 19 8.35 3.79 18.50
C ALA A 19 7.41 2.66 18.03
N LEU A 20 6.74 1.99 18.95
CA LEU A 20 5.77 0.94 18.65
C LEU A 20 4.59 1.46 17.81
N GLN A 21 4.05 2.62 18.15
CA GLN A 21 2.98 3.25 17.36
C GLN A 21 3.43 3.58 15.94
N LEU A 22 4.67 4.04 15.76
CA LEU A 22 5.22 4.32 14.44
C LEU A 22 5.35 3.03 13.62
N VAL A 23 5.86 1.96 14.23
CA VAL A 23 5.98 0.65 13.59
C VAL A 23 4.59 0.09 13.22
N LEU A 24 3.61 0.17 14.12
CA LEU A 24 2.24 -0.25 13.83
C LEU A 24 1.62 0.58 12.70
N SER A 25 1.79 1.90 12.72
CA SER A 25 1.35 2.78 11.64
C SER A 25 1.99 2.42 10.30
N TYR A 26 3.27 2.06 10.31
CA TYR A 26 3.98 1.62 9.10
C TYR A 26 3.43 0.29 8.57
N CYS A 27 3.24 -0.70 9.45
CA CYS A 27 2.68 -2.00 9.06
C CYS A 27 1.26 -1.87 8.49
N VAL A 28 0.41 -1.06 9.12
CA VAL A 28 -0.95 -0.76 8.67
C VAL A 28 -0.92 -0.05 7.30
N HIS A 29 -0.06 0.96 7.13
CA HIS A 29 0.06 1.70 5.88
C HIS A 29 0.50 0.81 4.70
N ASN A 30 1.43 -0.13 4.93
CA ASN A 30 1.91 -1.06 3.90
C ASN A 30 1.08 -2.34 3.78
N CYS A 31 -0.09 -2.41 4.42
CA CYS A 31 -0.98 -3.56 4.40
C CYS A 31 -0.39 -4.86 4.97
N TYR A 32 0.60 -4.77 5.85
CA TYR A 32 1.14 -5.90 6.63
C TYR A 32 0.20 -6.25 7.80
N THR A 33 -1.01 -6.69 7.47
CA THR A 33 -2.10 -6.96 8.43
C THR A 33 -1.73 -8.01 9.45
N GLN A 34 -1.12 -9.12 9.01
CA GLN A 34 -0.72 -10.21 9.90
C GLN A 34 0.36 -9.78 10.89
N THR A 35 1.38 -9.05 10.41
CA THR A 35 2.46 -8.52 11.25
C THR A 35 1.93 -7.49 12.25
N ALA A 36 1.04 -6.59 11.81
CA ALA A 36 0.40 -5.62 12.70
C ALA A 36 -0.40 -6.29 13.83
N GLN A 37 -1.20 -7.31 13.49
CA GLN A 37 -1.98 -8.09 14.47
C GLN A 37 -1.08 -8.87 15.43
N ALA A 38 -0.03 -9.52 14.93
CA ALA A 38 0.93 -10.25 15.75
C ALA A 38 1.66 -9.32 16.73
N LEU A 39 2.06 -8.13 16.27
CA LEU A 39 2.71 -7.12 17.10
C LEU A 39 1.76 -6.55 18.16
N GLU A 40 0.53 -6.23 17.77
CA GLU A 40 -0.50 -5.75 18.70
C GLU A 40 -0.82 -6.79 19.79
N ASN A 41 -0.91 -8.07 19.41
CA ASN A 41 -1.13 -9.17 20.34
C ASN A 41 0.05 -9.37 21.28
N SER A 42 1.29 -9.34 20.76
CA SER A 42 2.51 -9.51 21.56
C SER A 42 2.66 -8.41 22.61
N CYS A 43 2.35 -7.16 22.26
CA CYS A 43 2.39 -6.05 23.21
C CYS A 43 1.25 -6.09 24.24
N LYS A 44 0.08 -6.64 23.91
CA LYS A 44 -1.02 -6.88 24.86
C LYS A 44 -0.71 -8.02 25.84
N MET A 45 0.14 -8.98 25.47
CA MET A 45 0.57 -10.08 26.35
C MET A 45 1.68 -9.65 27.31
N ALA A 46 2.59 -8.76 26.88
CA ALA A 46 3.66 -8.24 27.74
C ALA A 46 3.15 -7.38 28.92
N SER A 47 1.87 -6.99 28.92
CA SER A 47 1.23 -6.24 30.01
C SER A 47 0.31 -7.09 30.90
N ARG A 48 0.37 -8.44 30.83
CA ARG A 48 -0.51 -9.35 31.58
C ARG A 48 0.21 -10.27 32.58
N ASP A 49 1.53 -10.15 32.74
CA ASP A 49 2.32 -11.10 33.53
C ASP A 49 2.63 -10.67 34.98
N ASP A 50 2.08 -9.56 35.50
CA ASP A 50 2.43 -9.09 36.87
C ASP A 50 1.33 -9.11 37.96
N ASP A 51 0.04 -9.35 37.68
CA ASP A 51 -0.98 -9.31 38.75
C ASP A 51 -1.98 -10.47 38.67
N ALA A 52 -1.54 -11.64 39.12
CA ALA A 52 -2.42 -12.72 39.60
C ALA A 52 -2.44 -12.72 41.13
N ASP A 53 -2.98 -11.66 41.73
CA ASP A 53 -3.72 -11.74 42.98
C ASP A 53 -4.43 -10.41 43.26
N ASP A 54 -5.68 -10.55 43.71
CA ASP A 54 -6.50 -9.59 44.46
C ASP A 54 -7.57 -8.73 43.74
N ALA A 55 -8.79 -9.01 44.20
CA ALA A 55 -10.01 -8.20 44.36
C ALA A 55 -10.45 -7.11 43.35
N MET A 56 -11.67 -7.34 42.83
CA MET A 56 -12.80 -6.39 42.69
C MET A 56 -12.52 -4.87 42.77
N GLY A 57 -12.76 -4.16 41.66
CA GLY A 57 -12.94 -2.70 41.64
C GLY A 57 -13.22 -2.14 40.25
N GLU A 58 -14.46 -1.74 39.98
CA GLU A 58 -14.80 -0.81 38.91
C GLU A 58 -14.25 0.59 39.26
N ASP A 59 -13.38 1.18 38.43
CA ASP A 59 -13.38 2.64 38.20
C ASP A 59 -12.63 3.00 36.90
N GLY A 60 -13.15 4.01 36.21
CA GLY A 60 -12.74 4.43 34.88
C GLY A 60 -11.36 5.09 34.83
N GLY A 61 -10.58 4.74 33.81
CA GLY A 61 -9.31 5.40 33.51
C GLY A 61 -8.77 4.96 32.15
N GLN A 62 -9.32 5.50 31.05
CA GLN A 62 -8.75 5.36 29.71
C GLN A 62 -7.34 5.97 29.67
N PRO A 63 -6.28 5.25 29.25
CA PRO A 63 -5.07 5.89 28.81
C PRO A 63 -5.25 6.33 27.35
N SER A 64 -5.53 7.62 27.21
CA SER A 64 -5.44 8.42 26.01
C SER A 64 -4.14 8.14 25.23
N THR A 65 -4.25 8.14 23.90
CA THR A 65 -3.21 7.91 22.85
C THR A 65 -3.18 6.53 22.16
N ARG A 66 -4.24 5.71 22.23
CA ARG A 66 -4.51 4.83 21.08
C ARG A 66 -5.01 5.70 19.93
N ARG A 67 -4.10 6.20 19.09
CA ARG A 67 -4.49 6.61 17.74
C ARG A 67 -5.21 5.39 17.16
N HIS A 68 -6.50 5.53 16.93
CA HIS A 68 -7.33 4.49 16.35
C HIS A 68 -6.70 4.14 15.01
N LEU A 69 -5.97 3.02 14.97
CA LEU A 69 -5.44 2.48 13.73
C LEU A 69 -6.68 2.05 12.95
N ASP A 70 -6.96 2.75 11.85
CA ASP A 70 -8.07 2.41 10.97
C ASP A 70 -7.72 1.11 10.23
N LEU A 71 -7.89 0.00 10.96
CA LEU A 71 -7.71 -1.35 10.46
C LEU A 71 -8.74 -1.68 9.38
N ASP A 72 -9.82 -0.92 9.30
CA ASP A 72 -10.85 -1.12 8.28
C ASP A 72 -10.36 -0.63 6.91
N ASP A 73 -9.68 0.52 6.83
CA ASP A 73 -9.00 0.97 5.60
C ASP A 73 -8.04 -0.11 5.05
N VAL A 74 -7.28 -0.77 5.94
CA VAL A 74 -6.35 -1.84 5.53
C VAL A 74 -7.07 -3.06 4.96
N LYS A 75 -8.25 -3.41 5.49
CA LYS A 75 -9.04 -4.54 4.97
C LYS A 75 -9.51 -4.29 3.54
N PHE A 76 -9.73 -3.04 3.15
CA PHE A 76 -10.10 -2.68 1.78
C PHE A 76 -8.87 -2.62 0.85
N ARG A 77 -7.75 -2.04 1.31
CA ARG A 77 -6.55 -1.89 0.48
C ARG A 77 -5.78 -3.19 0.26
N ALA A 78 -5.69 -4.05 1.27
CA ALA A 78 -4.93 -5.30 1.21
C ALA A 78 -5.36 -6.23 0.05
N PRO A 79 -6.66 -6.51 -0.19
CA PRO A 79 -7.05 -7.35 -1.33
C PRO A 79 -6.74 -6.68 -2.66
N ILE A 80 -6.98 -5.36 -2.81
CA ILE A 80 -6.65 -4.62 -4.04
C ILE A 80 -5.15 -4.75 -4.34
N TYR A 81 -4.30 -4.51 -3.34
CA TYR A 81 -2.85 -4.63 -3.47
C TYR A 81 -2.41 -6.03 -3.89
N ASN A 82 -2.96 -7.08 -3.28
CA ASN A 82 -2.65 -8.46 -3.64
C ASN A 82 -3.08 -8.81 -5.08
N HIS A 83 -4.25 -8.35 -5.53
CA HIS A 83 -4.70 -8.57 -6.90
C HIS A 83 -3.78 -7.87 -7.91
N VAL A 84 -3.34 -6.64 -7.62
CA VAL A 84 -2.36 -5.92 -8.47
C VAL A 84 -1.04 -6.70 -8.54
N LEU A 85 -0.49 -7.16 -7.41
CA LEU A 85 0.76 -7.94 -7.39
C LEU A 85 0.67 -9.25 -8.19
N GLN A 86 -0.48 -9.92 -8.14
CA GLN A 86 -0.71 -11.16 -8.88
C GLN A 86 -0.93 -10.93 -10.39
N GLY A 87 -1.14 -9.67 -10.81
CA GLY A 87 -1.51 -9.32 -12.19
C GLY A 87 -2.99 -9.56 -12.50
N ASN A 88 -3.81 -9.71 -11.48
CA ASN A 88 -5.26 -9.84 -11.57
C ASN A 88 -5.89 -8.44 -11.61
N VAL A 89 -5.65 -7.71 -12.71
CA VAL A 89 -5.96 -6.27 -12.78
C VAL A 89 -7.47 -6.03 -12.87
N GLU A 90 -8.24 -6.94 -13.48
CA GLU A 90 -9.70 -6.79 -13.60
C GLU A 90 -10.37 -6.81 -12.23
N GLU A 91 -10.00 -7.78 -11.39
CA GLU A 91 -10.46 -7.88 -10.00
C GLU A 91 -9.97 -6.70 -9.15
N ALA A 92 -8.74 -6.24 -9.36
CA ALA A 92 -8.21 -5.06 -8.68
C ALA A 92 -9.02 -3.78 -9.02
N ILE A 93 -9.36 -3.57 -10.29
CA ILE A 93 -10.18 -2.43 -10.74
C ILE A 93 -11.58 -2.52 -10.15
N GLU A 94 -12.18 -3.71 -10.16
CA GLU A 94 -13.52 -3.91 -9.61
C GLU A 94 -13.56 -3.62 -8.10
N LEU A 95 -12.65 -4.22 -7.33
CA LEU A 95 -12.53 -3.99 -5.88
C LEU A 95 -12.22 -2.52 -5.56
N THR A 96 -11.42 -1.85 -6.39
CA THR A 96 -11.15 -0.41 -6.24
C THR A 96 -12.41 0.42 -6.47
N ASN A 97 -13.21 0.11 -7.49
CA ASN A 97 -14.46 0.82 -7.76
C ASN A 97 -15.53 0.56 -6.69
N GLN A 98 -15.55 -0.64 -6.09
CA GLN A 98 -16.43 -0.97 -4.97
C GLN A 98 -16.01 -0.23 -3.68
N SER A 99 -14.70 -0.17 -3.40
CA SER A 99 -14.17 0.44 -2.17
C SER A 99 -14.09 1.96 -2.25
N ALA A 100 -13.77 2.52 -3.42
CA ALA A 100 -13.58 3.95 -3.65
C ALA A 100 -14.11 4.35 -5.05
N PRO A 101 -15.44 4.51 -5.21
CA PRO A 101 -16.04 4.81 -6.50
C PRO A 101 -15.53 6.13 -7.05
N GLY A 102 -15.11 6.13 -8.32
CA GLY A 102 -14.62 7.33 -9.01
C GLY A 102 -13.13 7.65 -8.80
N LEU A 103 -12.41 6.92 -7.94
CA LEU A 103 -10.96 7.13 -7.74
C LEU A 103 -10.17 6.96 -9.04
N LEU A 104 -10.45 5.88 -9.79
CA LEU A 104 -9.79 5.59 -11.06
C LEU A 104 -10.18 6.57 -12.17
N ALA A 105 -11.37 7.16 -12.10
CA ALA A 105 -11.79 8.21 -13.03
C ALA A 105 -11.08 9.55 -12.71
N SER A 106 -10.89 9.85 -11.42
CA SER A 106 -10.14 11.02 -10.96
C SER A 106 -8.64 10.92 -11.21
N ARG A 107 -8.11 9.70 -11.30
CA ARG A 107 -6.67 9.40 -11.47
C ARG A 107 -6.41 8.53 -12.70
N PRO A 108 -6.47 9.13 -13.91
CA PRO A 108 -6.26 8.40 -15.15
C PRO A 108 -4.82 7.89 -15.31
N ASP A 109 -3.86 8.49 -14.60
CA ASP A 109 -2.49 8.03 -14.45
C ASP A 109 -2.42 6.62 -13.86
N VAL A 110 -3.04 6.43 -12.69
CA VAL A 110 -3.06 5.14 -11.98
C VAL A 110 -3.83 4.10 -12.79
N TYR A 111 -4.95 4.49 -13.39
CA TYR A 111 -5.71 3.59 -14.25
C TYR A 111 -4.90 3.16 -15.47
N PHE A 112 -4.12 4.06 -16.08
CA PHE A 112 -3.21 3.70 -17.17
C PHE A 112 -2.12 2.73 -16.72
N ASP A 113 -1.47 2.97 -15.57
CA ASP A 113 -0.45 2.06 -15.03
C ASP A 113 -1.03 0.65 -14.80
N LEU A 114 -2.24 0.54 -14.26
CA LEU A 114 -2.97 -0.73 -14.14
C LEU A 114 -3.20 -1.40 -15.50
N LEU A 115 -3.63 -0.65 -16.52
CA LEU A 115 -3.79 -1.20 -17.87
C LEU A 115 -2.46 -1.67 -18.48
N THR A 116 -1.36 -0.96 -18.24
CA THR A 116 -0.04 -1.40 -18.73
C THR A 116 0.46 -2.64 -18.02
N LEU A 117 0.13 -2.80 -16.73
CA LEU A 117 0.41 -4.04 -15.99
C LEU A 117 -0.37 -5.22 -16.57
N GLN A 118 -1.65 -5.04 -16.90
CA GLN A 118 -2.45 -6.08 -17.57
C GLN A 118 -1.86 -6.45 -18.94
N PHE A 119 -1.40 -5.45 -19.70
CA PHE A 119 -0.75 -5.68 -20.99
C PHE A 119 0.57 -6.47 -20.83
N ALA A 120 1.41 -6.11 -19.86
CA ALA A 120 2.63 -6.85 -19.55
C ALA A 120 2.34 -8.32 -19.17
N LYS A 121 1.23 -8.58 -18.48
CA LYS A 121 0.78 -9.95 -18.16
C LYS A 121 0.38 -10.76 -19.40
N PHE A 122 -0.16 -10.13 -20.45
CA PHE A 122 -0.39 -10.83 -21.72
C PHE A 122 0.93 -11.18 -22.42
N ILE A 123 1.93 -10.30 -22.36
CA ILE A 123 3.28 -10.55 -22.90
C ILE A 123 3.95 -11.72 -22.13
N GLU A 124 3.86 -11.73 -20.80
CA GLU A 124 4.36 -12.83 -19.97
C GLU A 124 3.73 -14.18 -20.34
N LYS A 125 2.43 -14.20 -20.66
CA LYS A 125 1.70 -15.40 -21.10
C LYS A 125 1.93 -15.76 -22.57
N ASN A 126 2.74 -14.99 -23.30
CA ASN A 126 2.96 -15.10 -24.75
C ASN A 126 1.66 -15.05 -25.59
N ASP A 127 0.61 -14.41 -25.06
CA ASP A 127 -0.66 -14.22 -25.75
C ASP A 127 -0.64 -12.90 -26.53
N VAL A 128 0.10 -12.91 -27.65
CA VAL A 128 0.30 -11.73 -28.51
C VAL A 128 -1.03 -11.23 -29.10
N LEU A 129 -1.95 -12.14 -29.43
CA LEU A 129 -3.26 -11.79 -30.01
C LEU A 129 -4.17 -11.13 -28.98
N GLY A 130 -4.22 -11.67 -27.75
CA GLY A 130 -4.91 -11.06 -26.62
C GLY A 130 -4.33 -9.70 -26.26
N ALA A 131 -3.00 -9.60 -26.18
CA ALA A 131 -2.29 -8.35 -25.94
C ALA A 131 -2.67 -7.28 -26.97
N LEU A 132 -2.61 -7.61 -28.27
CA LEU A 132 -2.90 -6.66 -29.34
C LEU A 132 -4.34 -6.18 -29.31
N ARG A 133 -5.32 -7.08 -29.11
CA ARG A 133 -6.73 -6.71 -28.97
C ARG A 133 -6.94 -5.81 -27.76
N PHE A 134 -6.33 -6.16 -26.63
CA PHE A 134 -6.42 -5.37 -25.40
C PHE A 134 -5.86 -3.95 -25.60
N ALA A 135 -4.68 -3.84 -26.21
CA ALA A 135 -4.06 -2.55 -26.52
C ALA A 135 -4.93 -1.69 -27.44
N GLN A 136 -5.48 -2.28 -28.50
CA GLN A 136 -6.36 -1.56 -29.44
C GLN A 136 -7.66 -1.08 -28.80
N GLN A 137 -8.20 -1.83 -27.84
CA GLN A 137 -9.52 -1.54 -27.26
C GLN A 137 -9.43 -0.59 -26.06
N ARG A 138 -8.39 -0.71 -25.22
CA ARG A 138 -8.26 0.05 -23.97
C ARG A 138 -7.11 1.07 -23.96
N LEU A 139 -5.95 0.72 -24.51
CA LEU A 139 -4.78 1.62 -24.53
C LEU A 139 -4.83 2.66 -25.68
N ARG A 140 -5.54 2.37 -26.78
CA ARG A 140 -5.66 3.25 -27.95
C ARG A 140 -6.13 4.67 -27.63
N ARG A 141 -6.95 4.86 -26.60
CA ARG A 141 -7.43 6.18 -26.19
C ARG A 141 -6.31 7.06 -25.63
N TYR A 142 -5.29 6.44 -25.03
CA TYR A 142 -4.08 7.07 -24.50
C TYR A 142 -2.99 7.22 -25.57
N LEU A 143 -3.17 6.62 -26.75
CA LEU A 143 -2.21 6.60 -27.86
C LEU A 143 -2.46 7.72 -28.90
N LYS A 144 -3.40 8.64 -28.65
CA LYS A 144 -3.62 9.80 -29.54
C LYS A 144 -2.37 10.69 -29.56
N PRO A 145 -2.07 11.39 -30.69
CA PRO A 145 -0.85 12.18 -30.81
C PRO A 145 -0.79 13.22 -29.70
N ALA A 146 0.23 13.07 -28.86
CA ALA A 146 0.34 13.64 -27.54
C ALA A 146 0.24 15.17 -27.52
N THR A 147 -0.72 15.69 -26.76
CA THR A 147 -0.81 17.10 -26.36
C THR A 147 -0.23 17.33 -24.96
N SER A 148 -0.08 16.28 -24.13
CA SER A 148 0.47 16.37 -22.77
C SER A 148 1.74 15.53 -22.57
N ALA A 149 2.58 15.91 -21.60
CA ALA A 149 3.81 15.18 -21.25
C ALA A 149 3.55 13.75 -20.78
N GLN A 150 2.41 13.50 -20.13
CA GLN A 150 2.00 12.18 -19.66
C GLN A 150 1.72 11.22 -20.84
N GLU A 151 1.12 11.73 -21.92
CA GLU A 151 0.79 10.93 -23.12
C GLU A 151 2.06 10.52 -23.88
N ARG A 152 3.12 11.35 -23.84
CA ARG A 152 4.45 11.00 -24.39
C ARG A 152 5.11 9.86 -23.61
N LEU A 153 5.08 9.94 -22.27
CA LEU A 153 5.61 8.89 -21.41
C LEU A 153 4.83 7.58 -21.59
N CYS A 154 3.51 7.66 -21.81
CA CYS A 154 2.68 6.51 -22.13
C CYS A 154 3.05 5.88 -23.48
N ALA A 155 3.30 6.71 -24.50
CA ALA A 155 3.72 6.24 -25.83
C ALA A 155 5.10 5.57 -25.79
N GLU A 156 6.07 6.13 -25.07
CA GLU A 156 7.40 5.52 -24.87
C GLU A 156 7.31 4.17 -24.16
N LYS A 157 6.60 4.09 -23.03
CA LYS A 157 6.39 2.82 -22.30
C LYS A 157 5.77 1.75 -23.19
N LEU A 158 4.79 2.11 -24.04
CA LEU A 158 4.15 1.18 -24.97
C LEU A 158 5.07 0.78 -26.13
N GLN A 159 5.90 1.70 -26.61
CA GLN A 159 6.93 1.40 -27.60
C GLN A 159 7.89 0.35 -27.06
N ASP A 160 8.39 0.53 -25.83
CA ASP A 160 9.29 -0.42 -25.16
C ASP A 160 8.69 -1.82 -25.11
N PHE A 161 7.40 -1.94 -24.76
CA PHE A 161 6.72 -3.23 -24.76
C PHE A 161 6.53 -3.83 -26.16
N ILE A 162 6.31 -3.03 -27.20
CA ILE A 162 6.26 -3.55 -28.59
C ILE A 162 7.63 -4.08 -29.01
N THR A 163 8.73 -3.43 -28.61
CA THR A 163 10.09 -3.93 -28.86
C THR A 163 10.44 -5.18 -28.06
N LEU A 164 9.71 -5.48 -26.99
CA LEU A 164 9.91 -6.67 -26.17
C LEU A 164 9.23 -7.93 -26.74
N ILE A 165 8.29 -7.76 -27.68
CA ILE A 165 7.60 -8.83 -28.43
C ILE A 165 8.41 -9.19 -29.67
#